data_AF-A0AAV7HGS5-F1
#
_entry.id   AF-A0AAV7HGS5-F1
#
_cell.length_a   1.000
_cell.length_b   1.000
_cell.length_c   1.000
_cell.angle_alpha   90.00
_cell.angle_beta   90.00
_cell.angle_gamma   90.00
#
_symmetry.space_group_name_H-M   'P 1'
#
loop_
_entity.id
_entity.type
_entity.pdbx_description
1 polymer ?
#
loop_
_entity_poly.entity_id
_entity_poly.type
_entity_poly.pdbx_seq_one_letter_code
_entity_poly.pdbx_strand_id
1 'polypeptide(L)'
;MEPDVSMETGSMIRIAVLPIGGPIPHQRVREYVSMLSRHTRIDLSSISSFYSEHQKSPFTHQPWESGSLRFKYMVGGAPPSPWEDFQAHRKILAVIGLCHCPASPDLDLVIDQFASVSRGYGSAVAKRLFAFSPSDEQQLIILSNFSQQVVCSREAFQTPENFTAGRMEEMG
;
A
#
# COMPACT_ATOMS: atom_id res chain seq x y z
N MET A 1 -4.70 4.33 29.26
CA MET A 1 -3.37 4.19 28.65
C MET A 1 -3.47 2.99 27.74
N GLU A 2 -3.35 3.15 26.42
CA GLU A 2 -3.43 1.99 25.52
C GLU A 2 -2.24 1.05 25.82
N PRO A 3 -2.47 -0.26 25.99
CA PRO A 3 -1.36 -1.21 26.05
C PRO A 3 -0.65 -1.17 24.69
N ASP A 4 0.65 -1.40 24.65
CA ASP A 4 1.48 -1.48 23.42
C ASP A 4 2.09 -0.16 22.90
N VAL A 5 2.23 0.88 23.71
CA VAL A 5 3.08 2.02 23.35
C VAL A 5 4.55 1.70 23.66
N SER A 6 5.23 0.99 22.76
CA SER A 6 6.70 0.90 22.75
C SER A 6 7.29 1.89 21.75
N MET A 7 8.56 2.29 21.93
CA MET A 7 9.28 3.15 20.98
C MET A 7 9.22 2.61 19.54
N GLU A 8 9.23 1.29 19.41
CA GLU A 8 9.17 0.58 18.13
C GLU A 8 7.84 0.78 17.41
N THR A 9 6.74 0.84 18.15
CA THR A 9 5.39 1.10 17.61
C THR A 9 5.25 2.52 17.09
N GLY A 10 5.96 3.48 17.70
CA GLY A 10 5.97 4.88 17.27
C GLY A 10 6.70 5.11 15.95
N SER A 11 7.53 4.16 15.51
CA SER A 11 8.29 4.24 14.25
C SER A 11 7.66 3.46 13.10
N MET A 12 6.46 2.88 13.29
CA MET A 12 5.80 2.06 12.27
C MET A 12 4.84 2.91 11.44
N ILE A 13 4.95 2.78 10.12
CA ILE A 13 3.98 3.32 9.17
C ILE A 13 2.79 2.36 9.13
N ARG A 14 1.60 2.85 9.47
CA ARG A 14 0.38 2.05 9.50
C ARG A 14 -0.26 2.01 8.12
N ILE A 15 -0.61 0.81 7.68
CA ILE A 15 -1.17 0.53 6.36
C ILE A 15 -2.51 -0.19 6.54
N ALA A 16 -3.60 0.37 6.06
CA ALA A 16 -4.89 -0.31 6.04
C ALA A 16 -4.91 -1.35 4.92
N VAL A 17 -5.38 -2.57 5.21
CA VAL A 17 -5.53 -3.64 4.22
C VAL A 17 -6.99 -4.05 4.15
N LEU A 18 -7.61 -3.86 3.00
CA LEU A 18 -9.06 -4.01 2.80
C LEU A 18 -9.35 -5.04 1.70
N PRO A 19 -10.24 -6.02 1.93
CA PRO A 19 -10.80 -6.80 0.84
C PRO A 19 -11.73 -5.92 0.01
N ILE A 20 -11.58 -5.96 -1.32
CA ILE A 20 -12.36 -5.16 -2.27
C ILE A 20 -12.95 -6.10 -3.33
N GLY A 21 -14.18 -5.80 -3.76
CA GLY A 21 -14.92 -6.57 -4.74
C GLY A 21 -15.83 -7.61 -4.11
N GLY A 22 -16.07 -8.69 -4.85
CA GLY A 22 -16.92 -9.80 -4.42
C GLY A 22 -16.37 -10.59 -3.22
N PRO A 23 -17.12 -11.60 -2.76
CA PRO A 23 -16.78 -12.36 -1.56
C PRO A 23 -15.47 -13.13 -1.74
N ILE A 24 -14.39 -12.64 -1.12
CA ILE A 24 -13.09 -13.30 -1.13
C ILE A 24 -13.09 -14.41 -0.07
N PRO A 25 -12.79 -15.68 -0.42
CA PRO A 25 -12.67 -16.74 0.57
C PRO A 25 -11.64 -16.40 1.65
N HIS A 26 -11.98 -16.61 2.93
CA HIS A 26 -11.10 -16.26 4.07
C HIS A 26 -9.70 -16.86 3.96
N GLN A 27 -9.58 -18.08 3.43
CA GLN A 27 -8.28 -18.73 3.20
C GLN A 27 -7.41 -17.94 2.21
N ARG A 28 -8.01 -17.39 1.16
CA ARG A 28 -7.31 -16.56 0.16
C ARG A 28 -6.91 -15.21 0.73
N VAL A 29 -7.78 -14.57 1.52
CA VAL A 29 -7.43 -13.32 2.21
C VAL A 29 -6.20 -13.53 3.10
N ARG A 30 -6.17 -14.62 3.90
CA ARG A 30 -5.00 -14.95 4.73
C ARG A 30 -3.74 -15.16 3.90
N GLU A 31 -3.84 -15.87 2.79
CA GLU A 31 -2.71 -16.10 1.87
C GLU A 31 -2.17 -14.77 1.32
N TYR A 32 -3.02 -13.88 0.84
CA TYR A 32 -2.61 -12.57 0.30
C TYR A 32 -2.01 -11.67 1.38
N VAL A 33 -2.59 -11.64 2.58
CA VAL A 33 -2.03 -10.92 3.72
C VAL A 33 -0.67 -11.49 4.13
N SER A 34 -0.48 -12.82 4.04
CA SER A 34 0.80 -13.44 4.35
C SER A 34 1.92 -12.96 3.41
N MET A 35 1.61 -12.67 2.14
CA MET A 35 2.56 -12.08 1.19
C MET A 35 2.98 -10.67 1.60
N LEU A 36 2.03 -9.84 2.06
CA LEU A 36 2.31 -8.51 2.60
C LEU A 36 3.17 -8.60 3.86
N SER A 37 2.87 -9.54 4.76
CA SER A 37 3.58 -9.68 6.04
C SER A 37 5.07 -10.02 5.90
N ARG A 38 5.51 -10.50 4.74
CA ARG A 38 6.94 -10.70 4.43
C ARG A 38 7.69 -9.37 4.25
N HIS A 39 6.96 -8.28 3.99
CA HIS A 39 7.48 -6.96 3.68
C HIS A 39 7.23 -5.95 4.80
N THR A 40 7.37 -6.37 6.06
CA THR A 40 7.18 -5.48 7.22
C THR A 40 8.37 -4.54 7.47
N ARG A 41 9.52 -4.83 6.89
CA ARG A 41 10.73 -4.02 6.99
C ARG A 41 11.35 -3.89 5.60
N ILE A 42 11.55 -2.66 5.15
CA ILE A 42 12.23 -2.33 3.89
C ILE A 42 13.47 -1.52 4.26
N ASP A 43 14.65 -2.01 3.91
CA ASP A 43 15.89 -1.27 4.16
C ASP A 43 15.97 -0.06 3.22
N LEU A 44 16.43 1.08 3.74
CA LEU A 44 16.47 2.32 2.96
C LEU A 44 17.45 2.24 1.78
N SER A 45 18.44 1.37 1.87
CA SER A 45 19.41 1.11 0.80
C SER A 45 18.78 0.47 -0.45
N SER A 46 17.62 -0.17 -0.30
CA SER A 46 16.87 -0.73 -1.43
C SER A 46 15.89 0.27 -2.05
N ILE A 47 15.86 1.52 -1.58
CA ILE A 47 14.94 2.56 -2.06
C ILE A 47 15.75 3.62 -2.81
N SER A 48 15.36 3.93 -4.04
CA SER A 48 15.98 5.03 -4.78
C SER A 48 15.54 6.38 -4.20
N SER A 49 16.50 7.24 -3.84
CA SER A 49 16.19 8.64 -3.52
C SER A 49 15.82 9.39 -4.79
N PHE A 50 14.63 9.99 -4.84
CA PHE A 50 14.17 10.81 -5.97
C PHE A 50 14.78 12.22 -6.00
N TYR A 51 15.69 12.55 -5.09
CA TYR A 51 16.35 13.85 -5.07
C TYR A 51 17.53 13.84 -6.04
N SER A 52 17.32 14.39 -7.24
CA SER A 52 18.43 14.84 -8.08
C SER A 52 19.23 15.90 -7.31
N GLU A 53 20.55 15.75 -7.31
CA GLU A 53 21.62 16.42 -6.56
C GLU A 53 21.54 17.97 -6.40
N HIS A 54 20.59 18.64 -7.07
CA HIS A 54 20.46 20.10 -7.14
C HIS A 54 19.32 20.68 -6.28
N GLN A 55 18.48 19.86 -5.66
CA GLN A 55 17.47 20.32 -4.69
C GLN A 55 17.96 19.93 -3.30
N LYS A 56 18.13 20.91 -2.39
CA LYS A 56 18.53 20.68 -0.99
C LYS A 56 17.55 19.70 -0.34
N SER A 57 17.86 18.41 -0.35
CA SER A 57 17.01 17.38 0.23
C SER A 57 16.91 17.64 1.74
N PRO A 58 15.71 17.71 2.34
CA PRO A 58 15.53 17.86 3.78
C PRO A 58 16.02 16.62 4.56
N PHE A 59 16.44 15.56 3.84
CA PHE A 59 16.91 14.29 4.36
C PHE A 59 18.44 14.17 4.38
N THR A 60 19.18 15.27 4.55
CA THR A 60 20.66 15.28 4.53
C THR A 60 21.28 14.35 5.58
N HIS A 61 20.58 14.12 6.70
CA HIS A 61 21.02 13.23 7.78
C HIS A 61 20.27 11.88 7.81
N GLN A 62 19.50 11.57 6.76
CA GLN A 62 18.78 10.30 6.68
C GLN A 62 19.80 9.17 6.48
N PRO A 63 19.79 8.12 7.33
CA PRO A 63 20.74 7.03 7.23
C PRO A 63 20.33 6.06 6.11
N TRP A 64 20.55 6.43 4.85
CA TRP A 64 20.15 5.64 3.68
C TRP A 64 20.77 4.22 3.69
N GLU A 65 22.01 4.08 4.16
CA GLU A 65 22.73 2.80 4.17
C GLU A 65 22.33 1.83 5.30
N SER A 66 21.79 2.34 6.41
CA SER A 66 21.55 1.54 7.63
C SER A 66 20.12 1.63 8.20
N GLY A 67 19.33 2.58 7.70
CA GLY A 67 17.95 2.78 8.11
C GLY A 67 16.98 1.80 7.46
N SER A 68 15.77 1.77 7.97
CA SER A 68 14.68 0.98 7.40
C SER A 68 13.33 1.63 7.61
N LEU A 69 12.41 1.46 6.68
CA LEU A 69 10.99 1.66 6.88
C LEU A 69 10.39 0.42 7.54
N ARG A 70 9.45 0.64 8.46
CA ARG A 70 8.71 -0.44 9.13
C ARG A 70 7.22 -0.26 8.88
N PHE A 71 6.57 -1.33 8.43
CA PHE A 71 5.15 -1.33 8.10
C PHE A 71 4.35 -2.15 9.11
N LYS A 72 3.21 -1.61 9.53
CA LYS A 72 2.20 -2.28 10.34
C LYS A 72 0.92 -2.41 9.53
N TYR A 73 0.63 -3.62 9.06
CA TYR A 73 -0.58 -3.92 8.30
C TYR A 73 -1.79 -4.12 9.22
N MET A 74 -2.85 -3.34 8.99
CA MET A 74 -4.11 -3.40 9.72
C MET A 74 -5.16 -4.07 8.83
N VAL A 75 -5.26 -5.39 8.96
CA VAL A 75 -6.17 -6.23 8.17
C VAL A 75 -7.62 -5.96 8.56
N GLY A 76 -8.47 -5.71 7.57
CA GLY A 76 -9.85 -5.25 7.79
C GLY A 76 -9.96 -3.73 7.95
N GLY A 77 -8.84 -3.01 7.87
CA GLY A 77 -8.78 -1.57 8.07
C GLY A 77 -8.79 -1.18 9.54
N ALA A 78 -8.79 0.13 9.77
CA ALA A 78 -8.94 0.73 11.09
C ALA A 78 -9.56 2.12 10.91
N PRO A 79 -10.43 2.56 11.84
CA PRO A 79 -10.94 3.94 11.80
C PRO A 79 -9.78 4.94 11.98
N PRO A 80 -9.85 6.13 11.36
CA PRO A 80 -8.91 7.22 11.63
C PRO A 80 -8.85 7.54 13.13
N SER A 81 -7.65 7.82 13.62
CA SER A 81 -7.47 8.13 15.03
C SER A 81 -7.85 9.60 15.29
N PRO A 82 -8.65 9.92 16.32
CA PRO A 82 -8.97 11.32 16.67
C PRO A 82 -7.72 12.17 16.98
N TRP A 83 -6.62 11.50 17.35
CA TRP A 83 -5.35 12.14 17.72
C TRP A 83 -4.32 12.14 16.59
N GLU A 84 -4.70 11.75 15.37
CA GLU A 84 -3.72 11.52 14.30
C GLU A 84 -2.96 12.79 13.88
N ASP A 85 -3.56 13.97 14.03
CA ASP A 85 -2.90 15.26 13.76
C ASP A 85 -1.86 15.66 14.79
N PHE A 86 -1.99 15.17 16.03
CA PHE A 86 -1.02 15.40 17.10
C PHE A 86 0.02 14.27 17.18
N GLN A 87 -0.35 13.08 16.73
CA GLN A 87 0.45 11.86 16.83
C GLN A 87 0.57 11.19 15.46
N ALA A 88 1.53 11.66 14.66
CA ALA A 88 1.72 11.22 13.29
C ALA A 88 1.85 9.68 13.13
N HIS A 89 2.44 8.99 14.11
CA HIS A 89 2.54 7.52 14.10
C HIS A 89 1.18 6.81 14.15
N ARG A 90 0.10 7.50 14.52
CA ARG A 90 -1.25 6.96 14.50
C ARG A 90 -1.91 7.05 13.12
N LYS A 91 -1.39 7.91 12.22
CA LYS A 91 -1.93 8.11 10.87
C LYS A 91 -1.84 6.83 10.05
N ILE A 92 -2.88 6.60 9.26
CA ILE A 92 -2.89 5.57 8.23
C ILE A 92 -2.36 6.21 6.96
N LEU A 93 -1.09 5.95 6.64
CA LEU A 93 -0.39 6.61 5.55
C LEU A 93 -0.51 5.87 4.22
N ALA A 94 -1.00 4.62 4.23
CA ALA A 94 -1.28 3.89 3.01
C ALA A 94 -2.52 3.00 3.13
N VAL A 95 -3.17 2.77 1.99
CA VAL A 95 -4.30 1.85 1.85
C VAL A 95 -3.99 0.84 0.75
N ILE A 96 -4.10 -0.43 1.11
CA ILE A 96 -3.96 -1.58 0.22
C ILE A 96 -5.32 -2.25 0.06
N GLY A 97 -5.84 -2.26 -1.16
CA GLY A 97 -6.98 -3.08 -1.55
C GLY A 97 -6.50 -4.46 -1.99
N LEU A 98 -7.23 -5.51 -1.63
CA LEU A 98 -7.01 -6.88 -2.11
C LEU A 98 -8.26 -7.31 -2.88
N CYS A 99 -8.11 -7.58 -4.18
CA CYS A 99 -9.17 -8.09 -5.04
C CYS A 99 -8.86 -9.51 -5.49
N HIS A 100 -9.82 -10.42 -5.32
CA HIS A 100 -9.77 -11.75 -5.90
C HIS A 100 -10.56 -11.76 -7.20
N CYS A 101 -9.87 -11.65 -8.34
CA CYS A 101 -10.47 -11.46 -9.64
C CYS A 101 -11.50 -12.54 -10.04
N PRO A 102 -11.34 -13.84 -9.69
CA PRO A 102 -12.37 -14.85 -9.98
C PRO A 102 -13.72 -14.60 -9.28
N ALA A 103 -13.72 -13.89 -8.15
CA ALA A 103 -14.94 -13.49 -7.44
C ALA A 103 -15.41 -12.08 -7.81
N SER A 104 -14.65 -11.36 -8.64
CA SER A 104 -14.86 -9.96 -9.01
C SER A 104 -14.67 -9.79 -10.52
N PRO A 105 -15.64 -10.20 -11.35
CA PRO A 105 -15.50 -10.17 -12.80
C PRO A 105 -15.42 -8.73 -13.35
N ASP A 106 -16.20 -7.82 -12.77
CA ASP A 106 -16.24 -6.40 -13.12
C ASP A 106 -15.17 -5.63 -12.35
N LEU A 107 -14.09 -5.25 -13.03
CA LEU A 107 -12.97 -4.52 -12.43
C LEU A 107 -13.26 -3.03 -12.24
N ASP A 108 -14.11 -2.43 -13.06
CA ASP A 108 -14.46 -1.01 -12.94
C ASP A 108 -15.23 -0.78 -11.64
N LEU A 109 -16.16 -1.68 -11.31
CA LEU A 109 -16.87 -1.67 -10.05
C LEU A 109 -15.92 -1.86 -8.85
N VAL A 110 -14.91 -2.71 -8.96
CA VAL A 110 -13.89 -2.91 -7.92
C VAL A 110 -13.06 -1.64 -7.72
N ILE A 111 -12.68 -0.97 -8.81
CA ILE A 111 -11.92 0.29 -8.78
C ILE A 111 -12.75 1.38 -8.10
N ASP A 112 -14.01 1.53 -8.47
CA ASP A 112 -14.93 2.50 -7.87
C ASP A 112 -15.17 2.22 -6.39
N GLN A 113 -15.33 0.95 -6.03
CA GLN A 113 -15.44 0.54 -4.64
C GLN A 113 -14.17 0.89 -3.85
N PHE A 114 -12.99 0.61 -4.41
CA PHE A 114 -11.71 0.95 -3.79
C PHE A 114 -11.55 2.46 -3.62
N ALA A 115 -11.85 3.24 -4.66
CA ALA A 115 -11.84 4.69 -4.61
C ALA A 115 -12.78 5.20 -3.51
N SER A 116 -13.98 4.63 -3.39
CA SER A 116 -14.96 5.03 -2.39
C SER A 116 -14.49 4.75 -0.96
N VAL A 117 -14.03 3.53 -0.65
CA VAL A 117 -13.59 3.18 0.72
C VAL A 117 -12.28 3.88 1.10
N SER A 118 -11.37 4.09 0.15
CA SER A 118 -10.09 4.74 0.41
C SER A 118 -10.22 6.24 0.70
N ARG A 119 -11.35 6.87 0.36
CA ARG A 119 -11.67 8.26 0.78
C ARG A 119 -11.79 8.41 2.30
N GLY A 120 -12.15 7.34 3.02
CA GLY A 120 -12.19 7.35 4.47
C GLY A 120 -10.82 7.51 5.15
N TYR A 121 -9.73 7.37 4.39
CA TYR A 121 -8.36 7.49 4.87
C TYR A 121 -7.72 8.76 4.31
N GLY A 122 -8.09 9.91 4.88
CA GLY A 122 -7.64 11.23 4.40
C GLY A 122 -6.13 11.46 4.51
N SER A 123 -5.48 10.86 5.53
CA SER A 123 -4.04 10.95 5.73
C SER A 123 -3.21 10.02 4.82
N ALA A 124 -3.85 9.18 4.00
CA ALA A 124 -3.13 8.21 3.18
C ALA A 124 -2.46 8.87 1.96
N VAL A 125 -1.13 8.75 1.88
CA VAL A 125 -0.30 9.25 0.77
C VAL A 125 -0.14 8.24 -0.35
N ALA A 126 -0.41 6.96 -0.09
CA ALA A 126 -0.36 5.90 -1.08
C ALA A 126 -1.62 5.03 -1.05
N LYS A 127 -2.21 4.78 -2.22
CA LYS A 127 -3.38 3.93 -2.40
C LYS A 127 -3.10 2.97 -3.54
N ARG A 128 -3.18 1.67 -3.27
CA ARG A 128 -2.90 0.61 -4.23
C ARG A 128 -3.89 -0.54 -4.08
N LEU A 129 -4.42 -1.03 -5.18
CA LEU A 129 -5.31 -2.18 -5.28
C LEU A 129 -4.54 -3.33 -5.92
N PHE A 130 -4.41 -4.46 -5.24
CA PHE A 130 -3.78 -5.65 -5.82
C PHE A 130 -4.84 -6.60 -6.34
N ALA A 131 -4.70 -6.96 -7.61
CA ALA A 131 -5.53 -7.95 -8.28
C ALA A 131 -4.85 -9.32 -8.24
N PHE A 132 -5.57 -10.32 -7.72
CA PHE A 132 -5.10 -11.70 -7.61
C PHE A 132 -5.85 -12.62 -8.55
N SER A 133 -5.10 -13.44 -9.28
CA SER A 133 -5.60 -14.42 -10.24
C SER A 133 -6.50 -13.83 -11.34
N PRO A 134 -6.08 -12.76 -12.05
CA PRO A 134 -6.86 -12.22 -13.15
C PRO A 134 -7.00 -13.24 -14.29
N SER A 135 -8.14 -13.21 -14.98
CA SER A 135 -8.26 -13.84 -16.29
C SER A 135 -7.41 -13.11 -17.34
N ASP A 136 -7.22 -13.69 -18.52
CA ASP A 136 -6.48 -13.05 -19.61
C ASP A 136 -7.12 -11.71 -20.02
N GLU A 137 -8.45 -11.64 -20.05
CA GLU A 137 -9.20 -10.41 -20.33
C GLU A 137 -8.99 -9.36 -19.23
N GLN A 138 -9.08 -9.77 -17.97
CA GLN A 138 -8.85 -8.89 -16.82
C GLN A 138 -7.40 -8.39 -16.76
N GLN A 139 -6.44 -9.22 -17.17
CA GLN A 139 -5.04 -8.84 -17.23
C GLN A 139 -4.81 -7.71 -18.23
N LEU A 140 -5.45 -7.76 -19.40
CA LEU A 140 -5.37 -6.68 -20.39
C LEU A 140 -5.93 -5.36 -19.84
N ILE A 141 -7.04 -5.41 -19.10
CA ILE A 141 -7.67 -4.24 -18.45
C ILE A 141 -6.75 -3.68 -17.36
N ILE A 142 -6.11 -4.53 -16.55
CA ILE A 142 -5.18 -4.07 -15.51
C ILE A 142 -3.96 -3.39 -16.15
N LEU A 143 -3.44 -3.95 -17.23
CA LEU A 143 -2.27 -3.40 -17.93
C LEU A 143 -2.58 -2.07 -18.62
N SER A 144 -3.76 -1.90 -19.22
CA SER A 144 -4.18 -0.61 -19.78
C SER A 144 -4.41 0.44 -18.68
N ASN A 145 -4.77 -0.01 -17.48
CA ASN A 145 -4.95 0.82 -16.30
C ASN A 145 -3.71 0.93 -15.42
N PHE A 146 -2.48 0.70 -15.93
CA PHE A 146 -1.23 0.94 -15.18
C PHE A 146 -1.14 2.38 -14.61
N SER A 147 -1.97 3.28 -15.13
CA SER A 147 -2.28 4.63 -14.66
C SER A 147 -2.98 4.73 -13.32
N GLN A 148 -3.93 3.85 -13.09
CA GLN A 148 -4.78 3.84 -11.92
C GLN A 148 -4.32 2.69 -11.05
N GLN A 149 -3.66 3.00 -9.92
CA GLN A 149 -3.57 2.28 -8.63
C GLN A 149 -3.64 0.73 -8.55
N VAL A 150 -3.79 -0.05 -9.62
CA VAL A 150 -4.11 -1.47 -9.69
C VAL A 150 -2.87 -2.21 -10.15
N VAL A 151 -2.45 -3.22 -9.39
CA VAL A 151 -1.21 -3.95 -9.66
C VAL A 151 -1.50 -5.45 -9.75
N CYS A 152 -0.98 -6.10 -10.80
CA CYS A 152 -1.06 -7.55 -10.95
C CYS A 152 -0.06 -8.23 -10.01
N SER A 153 -0.55 -9.12 -9.16
CA SER A 153 0.25 -9.76 -8.10
C SER A 153 1.31 -10.75 -8.56
N ARG A 154 1.25 -11.26 -9.81
CA ARG A 154 2.28 -12.18 -10.34
C ARG A 154 3.66 -11.51 -10.42
N GLU A 155 3.71 -10.20 -10.62
CA GLU A 155 4.95 -9.43 -10.80
C GLU A 155 5.30 -8.56 -9.57
N ALA A 156 4.32 -8.19 -8.75
CA ALA A 156 4.50 -7.21 -7.67
C ALA A 156 5.28 -7.69 -6.43
N PHE A 157 5.34 -9.00 -6.18
CA PHE A 157 5.97 -9.56 -4.97
C PHE A 157 7.28 -10.32 -5.23
N GLN A 158 7.75 -10.35 -6.49
CA GLN A 158 9.00 -11.02 -6.86
C GLN A 158 10.21 -10.08 -6.85
N THR A 159 10.01 -8.76 -6.95
CA THR A 159 11.08 -7.76 -6.88
C THR A 159 10.66 -6.57 -5.98
N PRO A 160 11.51 -6.14 -5.03
CA PRO A 160 11.23 -4.98 -4.18
C PRO A 160 11.11 -3.65 -4.95
N GLU A 161 11.59 -3.62 -6.20
CA GLU A 161 11.65 -2.45 -7.09
C GLU A 161 10.26 -2.04 -7.64
N ASN A 162 9.30 -2.95 -7.67
CA ASN A 162 7.96 -2.71 -8.20
C ASN A 162 7.05 -1.94 -7.22
N PHE A 163 7.48 -1.74 -5.97
CA PHE A 163 6.76 -0.89 -5.00
C PHE A 163 7.00 0.61 -5.25
N THR A 164 8.10 0.94 -5.93
CA THR A 164 8.58 2.31 -6.18
C THR A 164 8.19 2.90 -7.54
N ALA A 165 7.86 2.07 -8.54
CA ALA A 165 7.54 2.52 -9.89
C ALA A 165 6.04 2.78 -10.07
N GLY A 166 5.54 3.90 -9.51
CA GLY A 166 4.13 4.23 -9.53
C GLY A 166 3.84 5.71 -9.73
N ARG A 167 4.26 6.22 -10.91
CA ARG A 167 3.72 7.33 -11.71
C ARG A 167 3.69 8.74 -11.10
N MET A 168 4.50 9.63 -11.68
CA MET A 168 4.31 11.08 -11.67
C MET A 168 4.67 11.65 -13.06
N GLU A 169 3.96 11.19 -14.10
CA GLU A 169 3.72 11.98 -15.31
C GLU A 169 2.29 12.53 -15.19
N GLU A 170 2.07 13.78 -15.59
CA GLU A 170 0.87 14.62 -15.39
C GLU A 170 0.85 15.46 -14.09
N MET A 171 1.80 16.39 -13.97
CA MET A 171 1.54 17.76 -13.51
C MET A 171 2.53 18.69 -14.21
N GLY A 172 2.15 19.09 -15.43
CA GLY A 172 2.72 20.21 -16.20
C GLY A 172 1.57 21.05 -16.74
#